data_AF-A0A2V5SPV5-F1
#
_entry.id   AF-A0A2V5SPV5-F1
#
_cell.length_a   1.000
_cell.length_b   1.000
_cell.length_c   1.000
_cell.angle_alpha   90.00
_cell.angle_beta   90.00
_cell.angle_gamma   90.00
#
_symmetry.space_group_name_H-M   'P 1'
#
loop_
_entity.id
_entity.type
_entity.pdbx_description
1 polymer ?
#
loop_
_entity_poly.entity_id
_entity_poly.type
_entity_poly.pdbx_seq_one_letter_code
_entity_poly.pdbx_strand_id
1 'polypeptide(L)'
;MLSNGETWPESPSELVSDIEVSEVTTRRERNAFIKFPWQIYANDPAWVPPLIIERKAFLNRKGHPFYQHGDAALFLAWKNGEIVGRIMASDDPNYNSLHQSNVGCFGLFESIDDRDVATALFEAAANWLRKKGRTEIMGPIDYSTNYVCGLLIDGFQFPPTILTAHNPSYYRHLIEGCGFTKAKDWYAWWFADPAKAVAH
;
A
#
# COMPACT_ATOMS: atom_id res chain seq x y z
N MET A 1 -52.89 -39.84 11.46
CA MET A 1 -51.59 -40.43 11.85
C MET A 1 -50.58 -40.06 10.78
N LEU A 2 -49.74 -39.05 11.07
CA LEU A 2 -48.27 -39.11 11.15
C LEU A 2 -47.62 -39.05 9.76
N SER A 3 -47.06 -37.89 9.34
CA SER A 3 -45.67 -37.40 9.61
C SER A 3 -44.79 -37.72 8.38
N ASN A 4 -43.93 -36.89 7.80
CA ASN A 4 -43.40 -35.57 8.10
C ASN A 4 -42.91 -34.96 6.78
N GLY A 5 -43.03 -33.64 6.65
CA GLY A 5 -42.26 -32.89 5.66
C GLY A 5 -40.81 -32.79 6.13
N GLU A 6 -39.88 -33.26 5.31
CA GLU A 6 -38.46 -33.00 5.49
C GLU A 6 -38.10 -31.76 4.67
N THR A 7 -38.09 -30.62 5.35
CA THR A 7 -37.40 -29.42 4.87
C THR A 7 -35.90 -29.65 5.03
N TRP A 8 -35.16 -29.60 3.93
CA TRP A 8 -33.70 -29.53 3.96
C TRP A 8 -33.26 -28.33 4.81
N PRO A 9 -32.25 -28.46 5.69
CA PRO A 9 -31.67 -27.30 6.32
C PRO A 9 -31.01 -26.44 5.24
N GLU A 10 -31.43 -25.19 5.11
CA GLU A 10 -30.62 -24.20 4.41
C GLU A 10 -29.24 -24.19 5.07
N SER A 11 -28.21 -24.54 4.29
CA SER A 11 -26.83 -24.27 4.64
C SER A 11 -26.75 -22.79 5.04
N PRO A 12 -26.19 -22.43 6.21
CA PRO A 12 -25.74 -21.07 6.42
C PRO A 12 -24.84 -20.75 5.23
N SER A 13 -25.21 -19.78 4.41
CA SER A 13 -24.30 -19.31 3.36
C SER A 13 -23.03 -18.94 4.11
N GLU A 14 -21.91 -19.59 3.81
CA GLU A 14 -20.61 -19.12 4.27
C GLU A 14 -20.59 -17.63 3.93
N LEU A 15 -20.55 -16.78 4.96
CA LEU A 15 -20.43 -15.34 4.80
C LEU A 15 -19.10 -15.13 4.11
N VAL A 16 -19.11 -15.09 2.78
CA VAL A 16 -18.03 -14.55 1.99
C VAL A 16 -17.92 -13.11 2.49
N SER A 17 -16.93 -12.84 3.33
CA SER A 17 -16.73 -11.52 3.88
C SER A 17 -16.29 -10.62 2.73
N ASP A 18 -17.23 -9.84 2.20
CA ASP A 18 -16.97 -8.91 1.10
C ASP A 18 -15.90 -7.89 1.51
N ILE A 19 -14.96 -7.66 0.60
CA ILE A 19 -13.93 -6.63 0.74
C ILE A 19 -14.46 -5.37 0.08
N GLU A 20 -14.66 -4.31 0.86
CA GLU A 20 -15.05 -2.99 0.36
C GLU A 20 -13.81 -2.11 0.23
N VAL A 21 -13.63 -1.43 -0.91
CA VAL A 21 -12.57 -0.44 -1.08
C VAL A 21 -13.18 0.94 -1.29
N SER A 22 -12.81 1.89 -0.43
CA SER A 22 -13.30 3.27 -0.49
C SER A 22 -12.16 4.28 -0.57
N GLU A 23 -12.41 5.36 -1.34
CA GLU A 23 -11.49 6.50 -1.41
C GLU A 23 -11.53 7.29 -0.10
N VAL A 24 -10.36 7.69 0.39
CA VAL A 24 -10.20 8.51 1.59
C VAL A 24 -10.57 9.95 1.27
N THR A 25 -11.72 10.40 1.76
CA THR A 25 -12.24 11.76 1.50
C THR A 25 -12.30 12.60 2.77
N THR A 26 -12.32 11.98 3.94
CA THR A 26 -12.48 12.66 5.22
C THR A 26 -11.19 12.72 6.03
N ARG A 27 -11.15 13.65 7.00
CA ARG A 27 -10.03 13.73 7.97
C ARG A 27 -9.92 12.48 8.84
N ARG A 28 -11.05 11.82 9.14
CA ARG A 28 -11.09 10.60 9.95
C ARG A 28 -10.44 9.44 9.19
N GLU A 29 -10.85 9.20 7.95
CA GLU A 29 -10.27 8.17 7.08
C GLU A 29 -8.78 8.44 6.84
N ARG A 30 -8.38 9.69 6.60
CA ARG A 30 -6.95 10.02 6.43
C ARG A 30 -6.13 9.70 7.67
N ASN A 31 -6.66 9.95 8.86
CA ASN A 31 -5.99 9.54 10.10
C ASN A 31 -5.91 8.01 10.23
N ALA A 32 -6.95 7.29 9.79
CA ALA A 32 -6.97 5.83 9.80
C ALA A 32 -5.94 5.26 8.80
N PHE A 33 -5.91 5.78 7.58
CA PHE A 33 -4.90 5.50 6.57
C PHE A 33 -3.48 5.69 7.13
N ILE A 34 -3.20 6.83 7.77
CA ILE A 34 -1.88 7.10 8.38
C ILE A 34 -1.51 6.05 9.43
N LYS A 35 -2.46 5.65 10.27
CA LYS A 35 -2.22 4.77 11.43
C LYS A 35 -2.23 3.28 11.12
N PHE A 36 -2.81 2.86 10.00
CA PHE A 36 -2.92 1.45 9.63
C PHE A 36 -1.59 0.65 9.69
N PRO A 37 -0.41 1.20 9.31
CA PRO A 37 0.87 0.49 9.47
C PRO A 37 1.14 -0.03 10.88
N TRP A 38 0.71 0.69 11.93
CA TRP A 38 0.93 0.24 13.31
C TRP A 38 0.25 -1.10 13.61
N GLN A 39 -0.76 -1.50 12.81
CA GLN A 39 -1.37 -2.82 12.91
C GLN A 39 -0.54 -3.89 12.19
N ILE A 40 0.01 -3.56 11.02
CA ILE A 40 0.85 -4.47 10.22
C ILE A 40 2.16 -4.80 10.93
N TYR A 41 2.85 -3.77 11.42
CA TYR A 41 4.22 -3.89 11.94
C TYR A 41 4.29 -4.06 13.46
N ALA A 42 3.17 -4.34 14.14
CA ALA A 42 3.10 -4.39 15.61
C ALA A 42 4.13 -5.32 16.26
N ASN A 43 4.52 -6.39 15.54
CA ASN A 43 5.46 -7.40 16.02
C ASN A 43 6.80 -7.39 15.25
N ASP A 44 7.07 -6.36 14.44
CA ASP A 44 8.31 -6.23 13.68
C ASP A 44 9.33 -5.38 14.46
N PRO A 45 10.41 -5.98 15.01
CA PRO A 45 11.40 -5.25 15.79
C PRO A 45 12.30 -4.34 14.94
N ALA A 46 12.37 -4.55 13.62
CA ALA A 46 13.15 -3.72 12.71
C ALA A 46 12.35 -2.51 12.21
N TRP A 47 11.03 -2.52 12.37
CA TRP A 47 10.19 -1.42 11.91
C TRP A 47 10.39 -0.16 12.75
N VAL A 48 10.67 0.94 12.06
CA VAL A 48 10.78 2.28 12.67
C VAL A 48 9.52 3.08 12.31
N PRO A 49 8.60 3.33 13.27
CA PRO A 49 7.35 4.02 12.98
C PRO A 49 7.60 5.49 12.60
N PRO A 50 6.99 6.00 11.51
CA PRO A 50 7.15 7.38 11.13
C PRO A 50 6.41 8.32 12.10
N LEU A 51 6.86 9.57 12.19
CA LEU A 51 6.15 10.56 13.00
C LEU A 51 4.78 10.87 12.38
N ILE A 52 3.72 10.69 13.16
CA ILE A 52 2.33 10.94 12.71
C ILE A 52 2.15 12.37 12.20
N ILE A 53 2.83 13.35 12.81
CA ILE A 53 2.76 14.75 12.38
C ILE A 53 3.34 14.94 10.98
N GLU A 54 4.47 14.29 10.68
CA GLU A 54 5.09 14.32 9.35
C GLU A 54 4.22 13.63 8.32
N ARG A 55 3.60 12.49 8.65
CA ARG A 55 2.68 11.79 7.74
C ARG A 55 1.41 12.61 7.45
N LYS A 56 0.91 13.37 8.43
CA LYS A 56 -0.19 14.32 8.20
C LYS A 56 0.21 15.44 7.26
N ALA A 57 1.43 15.96 7.35
CA ALA A 57 1.94 16.99 6.44
C ALA A 57 2.19 16.40 5.04
N PHE A 58 2.76 15.20 4.96
CA PHE A 58 3.03 14.48 3.72
C PHE A 58 1.76 14.23 2.90
N LEU A 59 0.68 13.80 3.56
CA LEU A 59 -0.62 13.55 2.92
C LEU A 59 -1.53 14.79 2.87
N ASN A 60 -0.99 15.98 3.18
CA ASN A 60 -1.77 17.21 3.09
C ASN A 60 -1.81 17.71 1.64
N ARG A 61 -2.90 17.41 0.94
CA ARG A 61 -3.13 17.86 -0.44
C ARG A 61 -2.90 19.35 -0.67
N LYS A 62 -3.25 20.21 0.30
CA LYS A 62 -3.10 21.66 0.16
C LYS A 62 -1.67 22.15 0.32
N GLY A 63 -0.82 21.38 1.01
CA GLY A 63 0.53 21.80 1.38
C GLY A 63 1.65 21.05 0.68
N HIS A 64 1.37 19.84 0.17
CA HIS A 64 2.40 19.01 -0.43
C HIS A 64 2.72 19.46 -1.87
N PRO A 65 4.00 19.71 -2.23
CA PRO A 65 4.38 20.31 -3.51
C PRO A 65 4.03 19.46 -4.73
N PHE A 66 3.95 18.14 -4.58
CA PHE A 66 3.53 17.23 -5.66
C PHE A 66 2.21 17.67 -6.33
N TYR A 67 1.25 18.20 -5.56
CA TYR A 67 -0.05 18.62 -6.08
C TYR A 67 -0.01 19.90 -6.92
N GLN A 68 1.16 20.51 -7.12
CA GLN A 68 1.34 21.62 -8.07
C GLN A 68 1.31 21.13 -9.53
N HIS A 69 1.62 19.86 -9.77
CA HIS A 69 1.67 19.28 -11.12
C HIS A 69 1.00 17.91 -11.22
N GLY A 70 1.03 17.13 -10.14
CA GLY A 70 0.44 15.79 -10.08
C GLY A 70 -0.86 15.73 -9.30
N ASP A 71 -1.45 14.54 -9.29
CA ASP A 71 -2.62 14.21 -8.50
C ASP A 71 -2.45 12.85 -7.82
N ALA A 72 -3.14 12.62 -6.71
CA ALA A 72 -3.13 11.34 -6.02
C ALA A 72 -4.42 11.10 -5.26
N ALA A 73 -4.80 9.82 -5.18
CA ALA A 73 -5.88 9.32 -4.36
C ALA A 73 -5.37 8.26 -3.39
N LEU A 74 -6.01 8.20 -2.22
CA LEU A 74 -5.73 7.22 -1.17
C LEU A 74 -6.95 6.34 -1.02
N PHE A 75 -6.75 5.04 -0.83
CA PHE A 75 -7.82 4.07 -0.68
C PHE A 75 -7.62 3.24 0.58
N LEU A 76 -8.72 2.86 1.22
CA LEU A 76 -8.78 1.92 2.34
C LEU A 76 -9.59 0.70 1.92
N ALA A 77 -9.08 -0.49 2.22
CA ALA A 77 -9.83 -1.73 2.14
C ALA A 77 -10.41 -2.09 3.51
N TRP A 78 -11.68 -2.50 3.51
CA TRP A 78 -12.46 -2.85 4.69
C TRP A 78 -12.97 -4.28 4.57
N LYS A 79 -12.88 -5.04 5.65
CA LYS A 79 -13.44 -6.40 5.78
C LYS A 79 -14.10 -6.49 7.13
N ASN A 80 -15.39 -6.81 7.17
CA ASN A 80 -16.18 -6.87 8.42
C ASN A 80 -16.12 -5.59 9.27
N GLY A 81 -16.06 -4.41 8.63
CA GLY A 81 -15.99 -3.11 9.30
C GLY A 81 -14.60 -2.73 9.84
N GLU A 82 -13.60 -3.58 9.66
CA GLU A 82 -12.20 -3.32 10.02
C GLU A 82 -11.38 -2.97 8.79
N ILE A 83 -10.39 -2.09 8.96
CA ILE A 83 -9.43 -1.78 7.89
C ILE A 83 -8.48 -2.95 7.78
N VAL A 84 -8.32 -3.48 6.57
CA VAL A 84 -7.44 -4.62 6.25
C VAL A 84 -6.35 -4.27 5.24
N GLY A 85 -6.39 -3.07 4.67
CA GLY A 85 -5.34 -2.61 3.79
C GLY A 85 -5.51 -1.15 3.36
N ARG A 86 -4.48 -0.62 2.71
CA ARG A 86 -4.45 0.74 2.18
C ARG A 86 -3.55 0.79 0.94
N ILE A 87 -3.84 1.72 0.03
CA ILE A 87 -2.95 2.00 -1.11
C ILE A 87 -3.10 3.46 -1.54
N MET A 88 -2.02 4.05 -2.03
CA MET A 88 -2.06 5.31 -2.77
C MET A 88 -1.87 5.05 -4.26
N ALA A 89 -2.63 5.75 -5.09
CA ALA A 89 -2.36 5.90 -6.52
C ALA A 89 -1.96 7.36 -6.80
N SER A 90 -0.94 7.58 -7.62
CA SER A 90 -0.49 8.92 -8.00
C SER A 90 -0.22 9.04 -9.49
N ASP A 91 -0.60 10.18 -10.04
CA ASP A 91 -0.41 10.56 -11.43
C ASP A 91 0.53 11.77 -11.50
N ASP A 92 1.64 11.65 -12.21
CA ASP A 92 2.56 12.75 -12.48
C ASP A 92 2.68 13.00 -14.00
N PRO A 93 1.94 13.98 -14.54
CA PRO A 93 2.05 14.38 -15.94
C PRO A 93 3.46 14.86 -16.33
N ASN A 94 4.23 15.46 -15.40
CA ASN A 94 5.58 15.95 -15.69
C ASN A 94 6.55 14.78 -15.89
N TYR A 95 6.47 13.75 -15.05
CA TYR A 95 7.23 12.51 -15.21
C TYR A 95 6.95 11.88 -16.57
N ASN A 96 5.67 11.73 -16.91
CA ASN A 96 5.24 11.14 -18.18
C ASN A 96 5.74 11.92 -19.40
N SER A 97 5.67 13.25 -19.35
CA SER A 97 6.20 14.13 -20.41
C SER A 97 7.73 14.01 -20.56
N LEU A 98 8.46 14.07 -19.44
CA LEU A 98 9.92 14.02 -19.43
C LEU A 98 10.48 12.67 -19.90
N HIS A 99 9.81 11.57 -19.54
CA HIS A 99 10.27 10.21 -19.83
C HIS A 99 9.55 9.57 -21.02
N GLN A 100 8.68 10.31 -21.71
CA GLN A 100 7.89 9.82 -22.85
C GLN A 100 7.16 8.52 -22.51
N SER A 101 6.53 8.48 -21.33
CA SER A 101 5.85 7.30 -20.78
C SER A 101 4.36 7.58 -20.51
N ASN A 102 3.60 6.54 -20.19
CA ASN A 102 2.20 6.66 -19.79
C ASN A 102 1.87 5.82 -18.56
N VAL A 103 2.58 6.13 -17.48
CA VAL A 103 2.55 5.38 -16.23
C VAL A 103 1.94 6.21 -15.10
N GLY A 104 1.14 5.54 -14.28
CA GLY A 104 0.80 5.98 -12.94
C GLY A 104 1.63 5.22 -11.91
N CYS A 105 1.72 5.76 -10.70
CA CYS A 105 2.42 5.09 -9.61
C CYS A 105 1.45 4.57 -8.55
N PHE A 106 1.82 3.48 -7.89
CA PHE A 106 1.26 3.11 -6.59
C PHE A 106 2.30 3.28 -5.49
N GLY A 107 1.88 3.63 -4.28
CA GLY A 107 2.75 3.80 -3.11
C GLY A 107 1.96 3.63 -1.82
N LEU A 108 2.61 3.78 -0.67
CA LEU A 108 2.01 3.64 0.67
C LEU A 108 1.15 2.37 0.84
N PHE A 109 1.45 1.33 0.07
CA PHE A 109 0.70 0.08 0.08
C PHE A 109 0.92 -0.63 1.41
N GLU A 110 -0.18 -1.01 2.05
CA GLU A 110 -0.15 -1.92 3.18
C GLU A 110 -1.32 -2.88 3.08
N SER A 111 -1.13 -4.13 3.49
CA SER A 111 -2.19 -5.13 3.50
C SER A 111 -1.89 -6.17 4.54
N ILE A 112 -2.93 -6.74 5.15
CA ILE A 112 -2.79 -8.08 5.76
C ILE A 112 -2.36 -9.09 4.68
N ASP A 113 -1.82 -10.24 5.09
CA ASP A 113 -1.40 -11.31 4.18
C ASP A 113 -2.61 -12.03 3.56
N ASP A 114 -3.35 -11.32 2.73
CA ASP A 114 -4.58 -11.73 2.06
C ASP A 114 -4.53 -11.23 0.61
N ARG A 115 -4.55 -12.17 -0.33
CA ARG A 115 -4.47 -11.88 -1.77
C ARG A 115 -5.68 -11.10 -2.28
N ASP A 116 -6.86 -11.37 -1.74
CA ASP A 116 -8.08 -10.73 -2.22
C ASP A 116 -8.10 -9.24 -1.81
N VAL A 117 -7.56 -8.93 -0.62
CA VAL A 117 -7.37 -7.56 -0.16
C VAL A 117 -6.39 -6.80 -1.05
N ALA A 118 -5.23 -7.41 -1.35
CA ALA A 118 -4.26 -6.82 -2.26
C ALA A 118 -4.86 -6.58 -3.65
N THR A 119 -5.57 -7.57 -4.20
CA THR A 119 -6.22 -7.49 -5.52
C THR A 119 -7.20 -6.32 -5.56
N ALA A 120 -8.10 -6.21 -4.58
CA ALA A 120 -9.10 -5.14 -4.52
C ALA A 120 -8.46 -3.74 -4.42
N LEU A 121 -7.38 -3.60 -3.64
CA LEU A 121 -6.64 -2.34 -3.54
C LEU A 121 -5.98 -1.95 -4.87
N PHE A 122 -5.28 -2.90 -5.52
CA PHE A 122 -4.63 -2.64 -6.80
C PHE A 122 -5.65 -2.34 -7.91
N GLU A 123 -6.81 -3.00 -7.91
CA GLU A 123 -7.90 -2.67 -8.84
C GLU A 123 -8.44 -1.25 -8.63
N ALA A 124 -8.65 -0.82 -7.39
CA ALA A 124 -9.08 0.55 -7.09
C ALA A 124 -8.05 1.59 -7.57
N ALA A 125 -6.77 1.36 -7.28
CA ALA A 125 -5.68 2.21 -7.74
C ALA A 125 -5.58 2.26 -9.28
N ALA A 126 -5.63 1.09 -9.94
CA ALA A 126 -5.60 1.00 -11.40
C ALA A 126 -6.82 1.68 -12.05
N ASN A 127 -8.02 1.52 -11.48
CA ASN A 127 -9.22 2.18 -11.96
C ASN A 127 -9.13 3.71 -11.85
N TRP A 128 -8.55 4.22 -10.76
CA TRP A 128 -8.30 5.65 -10.62
C TRP A 128 -7.31 6.16 -11.69
N LEU A 129 -6.23 5.41 -11.93
CA LEU A 129 -5.22 5.75 -12.95
C LEU A 129 -5.74 5.66 -14.39
N ARG A 130 -6.58 4.67 -14.70
CA ARG A 130 -7.25 4.55 -16.01
C ARG A 130 -8.14 5.76 -16.30
N LYS A 131 -8.87 6.28 -15.30
CA LYS A 131 -9.66 7.52 -15.42
C LYS A 131 -8.80 8.76 -15.70
N LYS A 132 -7.51 8.71 -15.34
CA LYS A 132 -6.49 9.73 -15.67
C LYS A 132 -5.82 9.50 -17.03
N GLY A 133 -6.20 8.45 -17.76
CA GLY A 133 -5.62 8.11 -19.07
C GLY A 133 -4.31 7.32 -19.01
N ARG A 134 -3.93 6.78 -17.84
CA ARG A 134 -2.72 5.96 -17.70
C ARG A 134 -2.96 4.53 -18.17
N THR A 135 -1.96 3.99 -18.85
CA THR A 135 -1.99 2.63 -19.41
C THR A 135 -1.18 1.64 -18.58
N GLU A 136 -0.27 2.14 -17.76
CA GLU A 136 0.62 1.33 -16.93
C GLU A 136 0.58 1.81 -15.46
N ILE A 137 0.92 0.91 -14.54
CA ILE A 137 1.07 1.20 -13.12
C ILE A 137 2.41 0.66 -12.62
N MET A 138 3.17 1.47 -11.89
CA MET A 138 4.50 1.14 -11.37
C MET A 138 4.61 1.46 -9.89
N GLY A 139 5.42 0.73 -9.14
CA GLY A 139 5.64 1.03 -7.72
C GLY A 139 6.31 -0.12 -6.98
N PRO A 140 6.48 0.00 -5.65
CA PRO A 140 5.99 1.13 -4.83
C PRO A 140 6.79 2.43 -5.02
N ILE A 141 6.12 3.57 -5.18
CA ILE A 141 6.69 4.92 -5.26
C ILE A 141 5.75 5.89 -4.54
N ASP A 142 6.21 6.51 -3.45
CA ASP A 142 5.43 7.49 -2.71
C ASP A 142 5.47 8.86 -3.41
N TYR A 143 4.50 9.15 -4.29
CA TYR A 143 4.38 10.34 -5.13
C TYR A 143 5.45 10.46 -6.22
N SER A 144 6.73 10.41 -5.85
CA SER A 144 7.86 10.47 -6.78
C SER A 144 9.10 9.77 -6.21
N THR A 145 10.11 9.56 -7.04
CA THR A 145 11.38 8.91 -6.66
C THR A 145 12.23 9.75 -5.69
N ASN A 146 11.80 10.97 -5.34
CA ASN A 146 12.44 11.79 -4.31
C ASN A 146 12.01 11.42 -2.89
N TYR A 147 11.02 10.54 -2.76
CA TYR A 147 10.54 9.99 -1.49
C TYR A 147 10.85 8.49 -1.42
N VAL A 148 10.26 7.80 -0.43
CA VAL A 148 10.40 6.35 -0.30
C VAL A 148 9.88 5.68 -1.57
N CYS A 149 10.71 4.82 -2.14
CA CYS A 149 10.40 4.04 -3.32
C CYS A 149 11.15 2.71 -3.30
N GLY A 150 10.60 1.72 -4.02
CA GLY A 150 11.04 0.34 -4.00
C GLY A 150 10.29 -0.51 -2.96
N LEU A 151 10.56 -1.81 -3.04
CA LEU A 151 10.05 -2.84 -2.14
C LEU A 151 11.25 -3.58 -1.55
N LEU A 152 11.29 -3.73 -0.22
CA LEU A 152 12.28 -4.55 0.45
C LEU A 152 12.00 -6.02 0.12
N ILE A 153 13.00 -6.69 -0.47
CA ILE A 153 12.93 -8.11 -0.85
C ILE A 153 13.96 -8.99 -0.13
N ASP A 154 14.93 -8.38 0.55
CA ASP A 154 15.95 -9.03 1.38
C ASP A 154 16.44 -8.04 2.46
N GLY A 155 17.00 -8.53 3.56
CA GLY A 155 17.50 -7.70 4.66
C GLY A 155 16.45 -7.28 5.70
N PHE A 156 15.34 -8.01 5.82
CA PHE A 156 14.21 -7.72 6.72
C PHE A 156 14.59 -7.56 8.21
N GLN A 157 15.73 -8.09 8.63
CA GLN A 157 16.23 -7.98 10.00
C GLN A 157 16.83 -6.61 10.35
N PHE A 158 17.02 -5.74 9.35
CA PHE A 158 17.62 -4.42 9.54
C PHE A 158 16.57 -3.31 9.47
N PRO A 159 16.68 -2.28 10.32
CA PRO A 159 15.81 -1.12 10.20
C PRO A 159 16.07 -0.37 8.88
N PRO A 160 15.06 0.34 8.35
CA PRO A 160 15.24 1.16 7.16
C PRO A 160 16.25 2.29 7.42
N THR A 161 17.02 2.62 6.38
CA THR A 161 17.79 3.85 6.31
C THR A 161 16.96 4.99 5.71
N ILE A 162 17.52 6.20 5.69
CA ILE A 162 16.84 7.39 5.15
C ILE A 162 16.37 7.11 3.72
N LEU A 163 15.07 7.32 3.48
CA LEU A 163 14.38 7.16 2.19
C LEU A 163 14.35 5.72 1.62
N THR A 164 14.70 4.69 2.39
CA THR A 164 14.52 3.29 1.99
C THR A 164 13.23 2.70 2.55
N ALA A 165 12.58 1.81 1.80
CA ALA A 165 11.38 1.12 2.23
C ALA A 165 11.67 0.07 3.32
N HIS A 166 10.70 -0.18 4.19
CA HIS A 166 10.63 -1.35 5.07
C HIS A 166 9.22 -1.89 5.00
N ASN A 167 9.08 -3.16 4.64
CA ASN A 167 7.80 -3.83 4.47
C ASN A 167 7.90 -5.31 4.89
N PRO A 168 6.77 -5.96 5.22
CA PRO A 168 6.77 -7.39 5.49
C PRO A 168 7.21 -8.18 4.26
N SER A 169 7.84 -9.34 4.49
CA SER A 169 8.36 -10.20 3.42
C SER A 169 7.27 -10.74 2.49
N TYR A 170 6.05 -10.95 2.99
CA TYR A 170 4.92 -11.45 2.20
C TYR A 170 4.42 -10.46 1.15
N TYR A 171 4.77 -9.16 1.24
CA TYR A 171 4.31 -8.16 0.25
C TYR A 171 4.79 -8.48 -1.16
N ARG A 172 5.96 -9.09 -1.30
CA ARG A 172 6.45 -9.54 -2.61
C ARG A 172 5.44 -10.48 -3.28
N HIS A 173 4.92 -11.45 -2.55
CA HIS A 173 3.98 -12.43 -3.08
C HIS A 173 2.61 -11.81 -3.38
N LEU A 174 2.15 -10.86 -2.57
CA LEU A 174 0.91 -10.13 -2.84
C LEU A 174 1.01 -9.30 -4.13
N ILE A 175 2.12 -8.57 -4.29
CA ILE A 175 2.35 -7.69 -5.45
C ILE A 175 2.53 -8.52 -6.73
N GLU A 176 3.41 -9.53 -6.71
CA GLU A 176 3.61 -10.44 -7.85
C GLU A 176 2.32 -11.21 -8.18
N GLY A 177 1.54 -11.60 -7.16
CA GLY A 177 0.24 -12.28 -7.30
C GLY A 177 -0.87 -11.45 -7.95
N CYS A 178 -0.70 -10.12 -8.00
CA CYS A 178 -1.54 -9.17 -8.73
C CYS A 178 -1.04 -8.90 -10.16
N GLY A 179 -0.04 -9.64 -10.63
CA GLY A 179 0.48 -9.56 -12.01
C GLY A 179 1.60 -8.53 -12.22
N PHE A 180 2.12 -7.92 -11.15
CA PHE A 180 3.27 -7.04 -11.25
C PHE A 180 4.55 -7.83 -11.51
N THR A 181 5.40 -7.29 -12.38
CA THR A 181 6.72 -7.84 -12.67
C THR A 181 7.81 -6.87 -12.21
N LYS A 182 8.94 -7.41 -11.77
CA LYS A 182 10.08 -6.60 -11.33
C LYS A 182 10.58 -5.68 -12.44
N ALA A 183 10.72 -4.38 -12.12
CA ALA A 183 11.28 -3.38 -13.03
C ALA A 183 12.80 -3.20 -12.87
N LYS A 184 13.30 -3.11 -11.62
CA LYS A 184 14.71 -2.84 -11.32
C LYS A 184 15.07 -3.31 -9.91
N ASP A 185 16.32 -3.72 -9.72
CA ASP A 185 16.92 -3.98 -8.41
C ASP A 185 17.80 -2.82 -7.95
N TRP A 186 17.68 -2.45 -6.67
CA TRP A 186 18.57 -1.51 -5.98
C TRP A 186 19.30 -2.25 -4.86
N TYR A 187 20.59 -1.98 -4.74
CA TYR A 187 21.45 -2.61 -3.74
C TYR A 187 21.89 -1.57 -2.72
N ALA A 188 21.72 -1.89 -1.44
CA ALA A 188 22.27 -1.12 -0.33
C ALA A 188 23.46 -1.88 0.26
N TRP A 189 24.52 -1.15 0.58
CA TRP A 189 25.74 -1.72 1.14
C TRP A 189 26.08 -1.03 2.45
N TRP A 190 26.46 -1.84 3.43
CA TRP A 190 27.08 -1.35 4.65
C TRP A 190 28.60 -1.37 4.47
N PHE A 191 29.24 -0.20 4.56
CA PHE A 191 30.70 -0.09 4.51
C PHE A 191 31.38 -0.35 5.86
N ALA A 192 30.57 -0.49 6.93
CA ALA A 192 30.97 -0.92 8.26
C ALA A 192 29.83 -1.75 8.87
N ASP A 193 30.16 -2.69 9.77
CA ASP A 193 29.19 -3.60 10.38
C ASP A 193 28.04 -2.82 11.05
N PRO A 194 26.79 -2.92 10.57
CA PRO A 194 25.66 -2.17 11.13
C PRO A 194 25.40 -2.54 12.59
N ALA A 195 25.73 -3.76 13.02
CA ALA A 195 25.61 -4.15 14.43
C ALA A 195 26.55 -3.37 15.36
N LYS A 196 27.64 -2.80 14.81
CA LYS A 196 28.59 -1.96 15.55
C LYS A 196 28.25 -0.46 15.50
N ALA A 197 27.39 -0.04 14.58
CA ALA A 197 26.98 1.37 14.43
C ALA A 197 25.91 1.80 15.45
N VAL A 198 25.14 0.86 15.99
CA VAL A 198 24.03 1.10 16.94
C VAL A 198 24.50 1.09 18.42
N ALA A 199 25.80 0.91 18.67
CA ALA A 199 26.37 0.72 20.01
C ALA A 199 26.85 2.00 20.72
N HIS A 200 26.39 3.19 20.31
CA HIS A 200 26.81 4.47 20.89
C HIS A 200 25.64 5.38 21.25
#